data_AF-A0A7C5H855-F1
#
_entry.id   AF-A0A7C5H855-F1
#
_cell.length_a   1.000
_cell.length_b   1.000
_cell.length_c   1.000
_cell.angle_alpha   90.00
_cell.angle_beta   90.00
_cell.angle_gamma   90.00
#
_symmetry.space_group_name_H-M   'P 1'
#
loop_
_entity.id
_entity.type
_entity.pdbx_description
1 polymer ?
#
loop_
_entity_poly.entity_id
_entity_poly.type
_entity_poly.pdbx_seq_one_letter_code
_entity_poly.pdbx_strand_id
1 'polypeptide(L)'
;MPSRALPKSLYSRPPIGHPYNFRSQMVVIGIGEENPSRDIVGSFSERISAWFRTNIGEPTELQERSWRAIRNGRNVLIISPTGSGKTLAAVLPPVDDILTGRSKRSLTSILYVSPMKALGADLMRTLEGLSTGLGRIPGKKERKRGRVSSRFPPKDAPLEIGIRTGDVPQGV
;
A
#
# COMPACT_ATOMS: atom_id res chain seq x y z
N MET A 1 -30.51 18.86 -16.82
CA MET A 1 -29.09 19.24 -16.95
C MET A 1 -28.36 18.14 -17.72
N PRO A 2 -27.84 18.35 -18.95
CA PRO A 2 -27.20 17.27 -19.68
C PRO A 2 -25.77 17.01 -19.16
N SER A 3 -25.44 15.72 -19.01
CA SER A 3 -24.12 15.22 -18.61
C SER A 3 -23.04 15.69 -19.58
N ARG A 4 -22.05 16.45 -19.08
CA ARG A 4 -20.91 16.91 -19.86
C ARG A 4 -19.88 15.76 -19.93
N ALA A 5 -19.88 15.03 -21.04
CA ALA A 5 -18.89 13.99 -21.30
C ALA A 5 -17.46 14.57 -21.18
N LEU A 6 -16.58 13.84 -20.50
CA LEU A 6 -15.17 14.21 -20.37
C LEU A 6 -14.51 14.31 -21.76
N PRO A 7 -13.64 15.30 -22.00
CA PRO A 7 -13.02 15.50 -23.29
C PRO A 7 -12.15 14.29 -23.68
N LYS A 8 -12.26 13.86 -24.94
CA LYS A 8 -11.52 12.71 -25.51
C LYS A 8 -9.99 12.81 -25.33
N SER A 9 -9.46 14.01 -25.07
CA SER A 9 -8.04 14.25 -24.81
C SER A 9 -7.50 13.49 -23.58
N LEU A 10 -8.36 13.18 -22.60
CA LEU A 10 -8.00 12.41 -21.39
C LEU A 10 -7.77 10.91 -21.67
N TYR A 11 -8.22 10.39 -22.81
CA TYR A 11 -8.07 8.97 -23.20
C TYR A 11 -7.11 8.78 -24.38
N SER A 12 -6.40 9.83 -24.78
CA SER A 12 -5.41 9.76 -25.86
C SER A 12 -4.26 8.84 -25.45
N ARG A 13 -3.87 7.91 -26.33
CA ARG A 13 -2.62 7.17 -26.16
C ARG A 13 -1.48 8.17 -25.96
N PRO A 14 -0.66 8.04 -24.91
CA PRO A 14 0.50 8.91 -24.77
C PRO A 14 1.41 8.71 -25.99
N PRO A 15 2.03 9.79 -26.50
CA PRO A 15 2.93 9.71 -27.64
C PRO A 15 4.07 8.72 -27.39
N ILE A 16 4.46 8.01 -28.44
CA ILE A 16 5.58 7.06 -28.43
C ILE A 16 6.84 7.86 -28.04
N GLY A 17 7.48 7.50 -26.93
CA GLY A 17 8.64 8.22 -26.38
C GLY A 17 8.37 9.09 -25.15
N HIS A 18 7.14 9.14 -24.62
CA HIS A 18 6.90 9.75 -23.31
C HIS A 18 7.61 8.96 -22.19
N PRO A 19 8.18 9.63 -21.17
CA PRO A 19 8.96 8.98 -20.10
C PRO A 19 8.14 7.98 -19.26
N TYR A 20 6.82 7.97 -19.42
CA TYR A 20 5.90 7.03 -18.78
C TYR A 20 5.43 5.95 -19.76
N ASN A 21 6.31 4.99 -20.06
CA ASN A 21 5.88 3.75 -20.70
C ASN A 21 5.28 2.80 -19.64
N PHE A 22 4.00 3.01 -19.33
CA PHE A 22 3.24 2.24 -18.32
C PHE A 22 3.35 0.72 -18.54
N ARG A 23 3.44 0.27 -19.80
CA ARG A 23 3.55 -1.15 -20.15
C ARG A 23 4.93 -1.76 -19.89
N SER A 24 6.01 -0.98 -19.90
CA SER A 24 7.37 -1.50 -19.72
C SER A 24 7.77 -1.70 -18.25
N GLN A 25 6.98 -1.22 -17.29
CA GLN A 25 7.30 -1.27 -15.86
C GLN A 25 6.35 -2.13 -15.03
N MET A 26 5.25 -2.63 -15.63
CA MET A 26 4.25 -3.44 -14.94
C MET A 26 4.61 -4.94 -14.96
N VAL A 27 4.60 -5.57 -13.79
CA VAL A 27 4.77 -7.02 -13.60
C VAL A 27 3.42 -7.61 -13.22
N VAL A 28 2.94 -8.59 -13.98
CA VAL A 28 1.72 -9.33 -13.66
C VAL A 28 2.11 -10.57 -12.86
N ILE A 29 1.49 -10.76 -11.70
CA ILE A 29 1.76 -11.89 -10.82
C ILE A 29 0.46 -12.69 -10.67
N GLY A 30 0.49 -13.91 -11.19
CA GLY A 30 -0.53 -14.93 -11.03
C GLY A 30 -0.08 -16.04 -10.07
N ILE A 31 -0.93 -17.05 -9.88
CA ILE A 31 -0.60 -18.28 -9.14
C ILE A 31 -0.14 -19.33 -10.17
N GLY A 32 1.07 -19.89 -10.00
CA GLY A 32 1.67 -20.86 -10.93
C GLY A 32 3.20 -20.75 -11.02
N GLU A 33 3.84 -21.91 -11.14
CA GLU A 33 5.21 -22.25 -10.71
C GLU A 33 6.35 -21.31 -11.14
N GLU A 34 7.11 -20.83 -10.15
CA GLU A 34 8.56 -21.00 -10.04
C GLU A 34 9.00 -20.72 -8.59
N ASN A 35 9.94 -21.53 -8.08
CA ASN A 35 10.44 -21.52 -6.70
C ASN A 35 11.55 -20.48 -6.51
N PRO A 36 11.41 -19.52 -5.58
CA PRO A 36 12.51 -18.63 -5.24
C PRO A 36 13.03 -18.95 -3.84
N SER A 37 14.13 -19.68 -3.83
CA SER A 37 14.87 -20.24 -2.69
C SER A 37 15.68 -19.17 -1.92
N ARG A 38 15.04 -18.10 -1.47
CA ARG A 38 15.62 -17.14 -0.52
C ARG A 38 14.53 -16.64 0.42
N ASP A 39 14.83 -16.69 1.72
CA ASP A 39 14.05 -16.10 2.80
C ASP A 39 13.82 -14.60 2.54
N ILE A 40 12.75 -14.30 1.79
CA ILE A 40 12.39 -12.94 1.43
C ILE A 40 11.81 -12.21 2.64
N VAL A 41 11.24 -12.95 3.60
CA VAL A 41 10.78 -12.41 4.89
C VAL A 41 11.96 -11.79 5.62
N GLY A 42 13.12 -12.48 5.67
CA GLY A 42 14.36 -11.94 6.23
C GLY A 42 14.91 -10.67 5.56
N SER A 43 14.39 -10.26 4.39
CA SER A 43 14.75 -8.98 3.75
C SER A 43 13.98 -7.77 4.29
N PHE A 44 12.93 -8.00 5.08
CA PHE A 44 12.21 -6.95 5.80
C PHE A 44 12.98 -6.53 7.05
N SER A 45 12.60 -5.40 7.64
CA SER A 45 13.09 -5.04 8.98
C SER A 45 12.84 -6.17 9.98
N GLU A 46 13.68 -6.25 11.00
CA GLU A 46 13.54 -7.25 12.08
C GLU A 46 12.12 -7.24 12.68
N ARG A 47 11.54 -6.05 12.86
CA ARG A 47 10.18 -5.88 13.38
C ARG A 47 9.14 -6.56 12.49
N ILE A 48 9.13 -6.29 11.19
CA ILE A 48 8.17 -6.90 10.26
C ILE A 48 8.44 -8.40 10.12
N SER A 49 9.70 -8.81 10.03
CA SER A 49 10.07 -10.22 9.88
C SER A 49 9.62 -11.06 11.08
N ALA A 50 9.88 -10.58 12.30
CA ALA A 50 9.45 -11.23 13.53
C ALA A 50 7.93 -11.27 13.62
N TRP A 51 7.25 -10.13 13.39
CA TRP A 51 5.79 -10.08 13.40
C TRP A 51 5.17 -11.07 12.41
N PHE A 52 5.69 -11.13 11.17
CA PHE A 52 5.15 -11.98 10.13
C PHE A 52 5.27 -13.46 10.51
N ARG A 53 6.45 -13.89 10.98
CA ARG A 53 6.67 -15.27 11.42
C ARG A 53 5.79 -15.66 12.61
N THR A 54 5.57 -14.74 13.56
CA THR A 54 4.75 -15.01 14.74
C THR A 54 3.24 -15.02 14.43
N ASN A 55 2.76 -14.15 13.54
CA ASN A 55 1.31 -13.94 13.36
C ASN A 55 0.74 -14.59 12.09
N ILE A 56 1.58 -14.81 11.07
CA ILE A 56 1.16 -15.32 9.76
C ILE A 56 1.83 -16.66 9.46
N GLY A 57 3.10 -16.83 9.83
CA GLY A 57 3.89 -18.03 9.54
C GLY A 57 4.73 -17.86 8.28
N GLU A 58 4.53 -18.74 7.30
CA GLU A 58 5.27 -18.73 6.03
C GLU A 58 4.59 -17.88 4.95
N PRO A 59 5.37 -17.21 4.08
CA PRO A 59 4.80 -16.41 3.00
C PRO A 59 4.18 -17.28 1.91
N THR A 60 3.13 -16.78 1.28
CA THR A 60 2.62 -17.40 0.05
C THR A 60 3.52 -17.04 -1.13
N GLU A 61 3.60 -17.91 -2.15
CA GLU A 61 4.36 -17.64 -3.38
C GLU A 61 3.98 -16.28 -4.01
N LEU A 62 2.68 -15.98 -3.99
CA LEU A 62 2.13 -14.70 -4.44
C LEU A 62 2.73 -13.51 -3.68
N GLN A 63 2.83 -13.61 -2.35
CA GLN A 63 3.42 -12.59 -1.51
C GLN A 63 4.89 -12.41 -1.83
N GLU A 64 5.66 -13.49 -1.91
CA GLU A 64 7.09 -13.41 -2.17
C GLU A 64 7.40 -12.75 -3.52
N ARG A 65 6.71 -13.18 -4.58
CA ARG A 65 6.86 -12.61 -5.93
C ARG A 65 6.49 -11.13 -5.94
N SER A 66 5.41 -10.77 -5.24
CA SER A 66 4.97 -9.38 -5.14
C SER A 66 6.00 -8.53 -4.40
N TRP A 67 6.53 -9.00 -3.27
CA TRP A 67 7.51 -8.26 -2.50
C TRP A 67 8.80 -8.02 -3.28
N ARG A 68 9.31 -9.02 -4.02
CA ARG A 68 10.49 -8.84 -4.87
C ARG A 68 10.24 -7.78 -5.96
N ALA A 69 9.11 -7.87 -6.65
CA ALA A 69 8.77 -6.91 -7.71
C ALA A 69 8.60 -5.48 -7.16
N ILE A 70 7.85 -5.32 -6.06
CA ILE A 70 7.61 -4.01 -5.42
C ILE A 70 8.92 -3.40 -4.93
N ARG A 71 9.79 -4.16 -4.26
CA ARG A 71 11.09 -3.67 -3.77
C ARG A 71 12.04 -3.25 -4.88
N ASN A 72 11.91 -3.86 -6.06
CA ASN A 72 12.65 -3.45 -7.27
C ASN A 72 12.02 -2.23 -7.97
N GLY A 73 11.08 -1.54 -7.32
CA GLY A 73 10.41 -0.34 -7.86
C GLY A 73 9.47 -0.63 -9.03
N ARG A 74 9.00 -1.87 -9.19
CA ARG A 74 8.09 -2.25 -10.29
C ARG A 74 6.64 -1.94 -9.94
N ASN A 75 5.86 -1.56 -10.93
CA ASN A 75 4.40 -1.55 -10.81
C ASN A 75 3.91 -3.01 -10.84
N VAL A 76 3.01 -3.39 -9.93
CA VAL A 76 2.57 -4.79 -9.80
C VAL A 76 1.06 -4.91 -9.97
N LEU A 77 0.63 -5.83 -10.85
CA LEU A 77 -0.76 -6.26 -10.96
C LEU A 77 -0.88 -7.69 -10.44
N ILE A 78 -1.60 -7.85 -9.32
CA ILE A 78 -1.82 -9.15 -8.69
C ILE A 78 -3.17 -9.70 -9.13
N ILE A 79 -3.18 -10.92 -9.71
CA ILE A 79 -4.40 -11.64 -10.10
C ILE A 79 -4.44 -12.95 -9.33
N SER A 80 -5.33 -13.05 -8.35
CA SER A 80 -5.41 -14.23 -7.48
C SER A 80 -6.81 -14.41 -6.86
N PRO A 81 -7.22 -15.65 -6.49
CA PRO A 81 -8.41 -15.91 -5.69
C PRO A 81 -8.39 -15.23 -4.31
N THR A 82 -9.55 -15.09 -3.69
CA THR A 82 -9.65 -14.65 -2.29
C THR A 82 -8.85 -15.59 -1.36
N GLY A 83 -8.37 -15.06 -0.24
CA GLY A 83 -7.56 -15.84 0.72
C GLY A 83 -6.08 -16.02 0.35
N SER A 84 -5.61 -15.71 -0.86
CA SER A 84 -4.19 -15.91 -1.24
C SER A 84 -3.17 -14.94 -0.61
N GLY A 85 -3.61 -14.07 0.31
CA GLY A 85 -2.73 -13.11 0.98
C GLY A 85 -2.40 -11.82 0.20
N LYS A 86 -3.19 -11.48 -0.84
CA LYS A 86 -3.03 -10.27 -1.69
C LYS A 86 -2.81 -8.97 -0.91
N THR A 87 -3.53 -8.80 0.20
CA THR A 87 -3.46 -7.59 1.01
C THR A 87 -2.06 -7.40 1.59
N LEU A 88 -1.52 -8.42 2.26
CA LEU A 88 -0.15 -8.36 2.81
C LEU A 88 0.91 -8.32 1.71
N ALA A 89 0.64 -8.94 0.55
CA ALA A 89 1.51 -8.85 -0.62
C ALA A 89 1.73 -7.40 -1.06
N ALA A 90 0.68 -6.57 -1.04
CA ALA A 90 0.74 -5.17 -1.43
C ALA A 90 1.16 -4.21 -0.29
N VAL A 91 0.77 -4.52 0.95
CA VAL A 91 0.86 -3.58 2.09
C VAL A 91 2.22 -3.63 2.80
N LEU A 92 2.83 -4.81 2.95
CA LEU A 92 4.02 -4.93 3.79
C LEU A 92 5.24 -4.15 3.27
N PRO A 93 5.60 -4.18 1.97
CA PRO A 93 6.77 -3.45 1.48
C PRO A 93 6.76 -1.94 1.78
N PRO A 94 5.70 -1.18 1.45
CA PRO A 94 5.70 0.25 1.74
C PRO A 94 5.60 0.55 3.25
N VAL A 95 5.01 -0.34 4.05
CA VAL A 95 5.02 -0.20 5.52
C VAL A 95 6.44 -0.36 6.06
N ASP A 96 7.20 -1.35 5.57
CA ASP A 96 8.62 -1.54 5.92
C ASP A 96 9.46 -0.30 5.58
N ASP A 97 9.21 0.29 4.41
CA ASP A 97 9.93 1.49 3.98
C ASP A 97 9.63 2.70 4.87
N ILE A 98 8.42 2.80 5.42
CA ILE A 98 8.11 3.85 6.40
C ILE A 98 8.84 3.58 7.71
N LEU A 99 8.76 2.36 8.24
CA LEU A 99 9.37 1.99 9.53
C LEU A 99 10.89 2.07 9.52
N THR A 100 11.53 1.81 8.38
CA THR A 100 12.98 1.90 8.20
C THR A 100 13.45 3.28 7.75
N GLY A 101 12.52 4.21 7.49
CA GLY A 101 12.83 5.55 6.99
C GLY A 101 13.35 5.59 5.54
N ARG A 102 13.17 4.51 4.77
CA ARG A 102 13.47 4.45 3.32
C ARG A 102 12.46 5.23 2.47
N SER A 103 11.25 5.43 2.99
CA SER A 103 10.23 6.25 2.34
C SER A 103 10.60 7.74 2.38
N LYS A 104 10.34 8.47 1.28
CA LYS A 104 10.50 9.93 1.23
C LYS A 104 9.52 10.58 2.20
N ARG A 105 9.97 11.64 2.90
CA ARG A 105 9.08 12.42 3.78
C ARG A 105 7.91 12.99 2.99
N SER A 106 6.70 12.57 3.34
CA SER A 106 5.45 13.02 2.76
C SER A 106 4.39 13.16 3.86
N LEU A 107 3.39 14.02 3.62
CA LEU A 107 2.17 14.05 4.45
C LEU A 107 1.35 12.76 4.28
N THR A 108 1.56 12.05 3.16
CA THR A 108 0.91 10.77 2.86
C THR A 108 1.92 9.89 2.13
N SER A 109 2.34 8.81 2.78
CA SER A 109 3.31 7.86 2.22
C SER A 109 2.66 6.72 1.44
N ILE A 110 1.42 6.37 1.78
CA ILE A 110 0.64 5.29 1.14
C ILE A 110 -0.77 5.80 0.89
N LEU A 111 -1.29 5.60 -0.32
CA LEU A 111 -2.68 5.85 -0.68
C LEU A 111 -3.33 4.52 -1.11
N TYR A 112 -4.32 4.08 -0.35
CA TYR A 112 -5.16 2.95 -0.72
C TYR A 112 -6.49 3.47 -1.27
N VAL A 113 -6.86 3.01 -2.46
CA VAL A 113 -8.13 3.33 -3.11
C VAL A 113 -8.94 2.05 -3.24
N SER A 114 -10.17 2.09 -2.77
CA SER A 114 -11.10 0.97 -2.83
C SER A 114 -12.43 1.41 -3.47
N PRO A 115 -13.08 0.56 -4.29
CA PRO A 115 -14.42 0.81 -4.78
C PRO A 115 -15.49 0.74 -3.68
N MET A 116 -15.19 0.14 -2.52
CA MET A 116 -16.14 -0.09 -1.44
C MET A 116 -15.61 0.35 -0.07
N LYS A 117 -16.48 0.95 0.75
CA LYS A 117 -16.16 1.34 2.14
C LYS A 117 -15.72 0.13 2.99
N ALA A 118 -16.37 -1.04 2.80
CA ALA A 118 -16.07 -2.26 3.54
C ALA A 118 -14.62 -2.75 3.37
N LEU A 119 -14.12 -2.80 2.13
CA LEU A 119 -12.73 -3.18 1.85
C LEU A 119 -11.71 -2.20 2.47
N GLY A 120 -12.07 -0.92 2.56
CA GLY A 120 -11.26 0.07 3.28
C GLY A 120 -11.20 -0.22 4.79
N ALA A 121 -12.32 -0.62 5.38
CA ALA A 121 -12.38 -1.02 6.79
C ALA A 121 -11.58 -2.32 7.05
N ASP A 122 -11.60 -3.28 6.12
CA ASP A 122 -10.84 -4.52 6.24
C ASP A 122 -9.32 -4.26 6.21
N LEU A 123 -8.87 -3.38 5.30
CA LEU A 123 -7.47 -2.96 5.28
C LEU A 123 -7.08 -2.25 6.58
N MET A 124 -7.95 -1.40 7.12
CA MET A 124 -7.70 -0.72 8.40
C MET A 124 -7.45 -1.73 9.51
N ARG A 125 -8.30 -2.74 9.66
CA ARG A 125 -8.12 -3.80 10.67
C ARG A 125 -6.80 -4.55 10.49
N THR A 126 -6.41 -4.81 9.25
CA THR A 126 -5.11 -5.42 8.92
C THR A 126 -3.95 -4.53 9.42
N LEU A 127 -4.02 -3.22 9.17
CA LEU A 127 -3.01 -2.25 9.62
C LEU A 127 -3.01 -2.05 11.14
N GLU A 128 -4.16 -2.15 11.80
CA GLU A 128 -4.28 -2.14 13.28
C GLU A 128 -3.67 -3.39 13.92
N GLY A 129 -3.79 -4.56 13.27
CA GLY A 129 -3.09 -5.78 13.69
C GLY A 129 -1.58 -5.65 13.57
N LEU A 130 -1.10 -5.09 12.44
CA LEU A 130 0.32 -4.76 12.23
C LEU A 130 0.83 -3.78 13.29
N SER A 131 0.08 -2.72 13.55
CA SER A 131 0.35 -1.73 14.61
C SER A 131 0.63 -2.34 15.96
N THR A 132 -0.30 -3.19 16.40
CA THR A 132 -0.32 -3.72 17.75
C THR A 132 0.89 -4.63 17.96
N GLY A 133 1.23 -5.43 16.95
CA GLY A 133 2.37 -6.35 17.02
C GLY A 133 3.74 -5.73 16.78
N LEU A 134 3.84 -4.56 16.12
CA LEU A 134 5.13 -3.90 15.82
C LEU A 134 5.57 -2.87 16.88
N GLY A 135 4.76 -2.65 17.91
CA GLY A 135 4.99 -1.64 18.95
C GLY A 135 4.40 -0.27 18.58
N ARG A 136 3.27 0.06 19.20
CA ARG A 136 2.49 1.32 19.17
C ARG A 136 2.58 2.18 17.90
N ILE A 137 1.57 2.01 17.03
CA ILE A 137 1.07 3.00 16.04
C ILE A 137 -0.19 3.63 16.69
N PRO A 138 -0.22 4.92 17.07
CA PRO A 138 -1.41 5.53 17.65
C PRO A 138 -2.51 5.57 16.59
N GLY A 139 -3.52 4.74 16.80
CA GLY A 139 -4.77 4.78 16.07
C GLY A 139 -5.62 6.00 16.45
N LYS A 140 -6.34 6.53 15.44
CA LYS A 140 -7.33 7.61 15.48
C LYS A 140 -6.93 8.87 16.27
N LYS A 141 -6.35 9.84 15.56
CA LYS A 141 -6.56 11.26 15.88
C LYS A 141 -7.37 11.93 14.77
N GLU A 142 -8.62 12.23 15.08
CA GLU A 142 -9.40 13.20 14.32
C GLU A 142 -8.70 14.56 14.47
N ARG A 143 -8.17 15.12 13.39
CA ARG A 143 -7.44 16.39 13.44
C ARG A 143 -8.41 17.53 13.75
N LYS A 144 -8.55 17.87 15.04
CA LYS A 144 -8.92 19.24 15.43
C LYS A 144 -7.75 20.16 15.09
N ARG A 145 -8.02 21.28 14.40
CA ARG A 145 -7.03 22.27 13.92
C ARG A 145 -6.17 22.81 15.08
N GLY A 146 -5.08 22.13 15.41
CA GLY A 146 -4.01 22.62 16.28
C GLY A 146 -2.78 22.96 15.44
N ARG A 147 -2.12 24.08 15.75
CA ARG A 147 -0.87 24.55 15.12
C ARG A 147 0.20 23.45 15.21
N VAL A 148 0.55 22.84 14.07
CA VAL A 148 1.68 21.90 13.97
C VAL A 148 2.94 22.72 13.74
N SER A 149 3.93 22.59 14.63
CA SER A 149 5.21 23.32 14.58
C SER A 149 6.17 22.81 13.49
N SER A 150 5.88 21.67 12.85
CA SER A 150 6.59 21.16 11.68
C SER A 150 5.62 20.57 10.65
N ARG A 151 5.88 20.73 9.35
CA ARG A 151 5.03 20.14 8.28
C ARG A 151 5.06 18.61 8.25
N PHE A 152 6.05 17.96 8.87
CA PHE A 152 6.24 16.51 8.84
C PHE A 152 6.47 15.94 10.25
N PRO A 153 5.93 14.75 10.56
CA PRO A 153 6.19 14.09 11.83
C PRO A 153 7.69 13.72 12.01
N PRO A 154 8.17 13.58 13.26
CA PRO A 154 9.49 13.01 13.59
C PRO A 154 9.72 11.64 12.91
N LYS A 155 10.99 11.23 12.68
CA LYS A 155 11.31 9.95 12.01
C LYS A 155 10.93 8.72 12.85
N ASP A 156 11.04 8.88 14.15
CA ASP A 156 10.67 7.95 15.22
C ASP A 156 9.20 8.09 15.63
N ALA A 157 8.47 9.03 15.00
CA ALA A 157 7.04 9.14 15.23
C ALA A 157 6.39 7.82 14.84
N PRO A 158 5.48 7.33 15.68
CA PRO A 158 4.80 6.10 15.38
C PRO A 158 3.95 6.30 14.11
N LEU A 159 3.79 5.25 13.32
CA LEU A 159 2.95 5.31 12.12
C LEU A 159 1.55 5.79 12.53
N GLU A 160 0.93 6.67 11.74
CA GLU A 160 -0.46 7.09 11.95
C GLU A 160 -1.29 6.61 10.76
N ILE A 161 -2.47 6.05 11.02
CA ILE A 161 -3.38 5.59 9.97
C ILE A 161 -4.63 6.47 10.01
N GLY A 162 -4.91 7.14 8.89
CA GLY A 162 -6.09 7.98 8.72
C GLY A 162 -7.01 7.44 7.62
N ILE A 163 -8.32 7.59 7.81
CA ILE A 163 -9.34 7.25 6.80
C ILE A 163 -10.10 8.52 6.44
N ARG A 164 -10.35 8.70 5.14
CA ARG A 164 -11.31 9.67 4.64
C ARG A 164 -12.30 8.94 3.74
N THR A 165 -13.55 8.86 4.17
CA THR A 165 -14.66 8.40 3.33
C THR A 165 -15.41 9.63 2.84
N GLY A 166 -15.45 9.86 1.53
CA GLY A 166 -16.36 10.84 0.93
C GLY A 166 -17.71 10.17 0.68
N ASP A 167 -18.79 10.89 0.96
CA ASP A 167 -19.93 10.86 0.06
C ASP A 167 -19.68 11.93 -1.01
N VAL A 168 -20.05 11.63 -2.27
CA VAL A 168 -20.12 12.66 -3.30
C VAL A 168 -21.21 13.64 -2.83
N PRO A 169 -20.94 14.94 -2.68
CA PRO A 169 -22.00 15.89 -2.39
C PRO A 169 -23.09 15.72 -3.44
N GLN A 170 -24.30 15.37 -3.02
CA GLN A 170 -25.46 15.45 -3.91
C GLN A 170 -25.63 16.94 -4.19
N GLY A 171 -25.43 17.33 -5.45
CA GLY A 171 -25.50 18.73 -5.86
C GLY A 171 -26.83 19.33 -5.43
N VAL A 172 -26.74 20.44 -4.71
CA VAL A 172 -27.85 21.38 -4.48
C VAL A 172 -28.23 22.03 -5.81
#